data_AF-E6LI55-F1
#
_entry.id   AF-E6LI55-F1
#
_cell.length_a   1.000
_cell.length_b   1.000
_cell.length_c   1.000
_cell.angle_alpha   90.00
_cell.angle_beta   90.00
_cell.angle_gamma   90.00
#
_symmetry.space_group_name_H-M   'P 1'
#
loop_
_entity.id
_entity.type
_entity.pdbx_description
1 polymer ?
#
loop_
_entity_poly.entity_id
_entity_poly.type
_entity_poly.pdbx_seq_one_letter_code
_entity_poly.pdbx_strand_id
1 'polypeptide(L)'
;MSNYSHAQKKISPALLCDGMQKLGIAKNGAMDASLMPIDEQKFMVGTACTVDTEDGDNFPIHVAIYQGKPDYVLIVAGKNSMERAYLCDLLARAADAVGLSGIVVDGCVRDKLGLKELAIPVYSKGIM
;
A
#
# COMPACT_ATOMS: atom_id res chain seq x y z
N MET A 1 4.56 -19.29 7.47
CA MET A 1 4.00 -18.82 6.18
C MET A 1 2.74 -19.61 5.87
N SER A 2 1.60 -18.94 5.73
CA SER A 2 0.36 -19.60 5.31
C SER A 2 0.40 -19.87 3.80
N ASN A 3 0.02 -21.08 3.36
CA ASN A 3 0.08 -21.52 1.95
C ASN A 3 -0.63 -20.60 0.95
N TYR A 4 -1.47 -19.68 1.43
CA TYR A 4 -2.25 -18.75 0.62
C TYR A 4 -1.42 -17.60 0.00
N SER A 5 -0.34 -17.14 0.64
CA SER A 5 0.42 -15.97 0.14
C SER A 5 1.20 -16.26 -1.16
N HIS A 6 1.68 -17.50 -1.33
CA HIS A 6 2.39 -17.91 -2.54
C HIS A 6 1.47 -18.15 -3.73
N ALA A 7 0.25 -18.67 -3.50
CA ALA A 7 -0.72 -18.90 -4.56
C ALA A 7 -1.27 -17.59 -5.14
N GLN A 8 -1.47 -16.57 -4.30
CA GLN A 8 -2.02 -15.27 -4.70
C GLN A 8 -1.07 -14.46 -5.58
N LYS A 9 0.26 -14.65 -5.48
CA LYS A 9 1.23 -14.01 -6.39
C LYS A 9 1.11 -14.47 -7.85
N LYS A 10 0.34 -15.54 -8.13
CA LYS A 10 0.11 -16.07 -9.49
C LYS A 10 -1.16 -15.55 -10.16
N ILE A 11 -1.98 -14.77 -9.45
CA ILE A 11 -3.27 -14.28 -9.93
C ILE A 11 -3.19 -12.75 -10.02
N SER A 12 -3.55 -12.18 -11.16
CA SER A 12 -3.53 -10.72 -11.34
C SER A 12 -4.67 -10.04 -10.57
N PRO A 13 -4.55 -8.75 -10.21
CA PRO A 13 -5.65 -7.99 -9.62
C PRO A 13 -6.94 -8.05 -10.45
N ALA A 14 -6.83 -8.06 -11.78
CA ALA A 14 -8.00 -8.18 -12.67
C ALA A 14 -8.77 -9.50 -12.48
N LEU A 15 -8.06 -10.63 -12.45
CA LEU A 15 -8.69 -11.94 -12.22
C LEU A 15 -9.30 -12.06 -10.83
N LEU A 16 -8.71 -11.42 -9.81
CA LEU A 16 -9.31 -11.31 -8.50
C LEU A 16 -10.63 -10.52 -8.56
N CYS A 17 -10.64 -9.34 -9.17
CA CYS A 17 -11.85 -8.52 -9.34
C CYS A 17 -12.96 -9.25 -10.11
N ASP A 18 -12.64 -9.95 -11.20
CA ASP A 18 -13.60 -10.73 -11.98
C ASP A 18 -14.26 -11.82 -11.12
N GLY A 19 -13.47 -12.49 -10.26
CA GLY A 19 -13.98 -13.48 -9.31
C GLY A 19 -14.89 -12.87 -8.23
N MET A 20 -14.59 -11.66 -7.77
CA MET A 20 -15.37 -10.96 -6.73
C MET A 20 -16.72 -10.44 -7.23
N GLN A 21 -16.90 -10.26 -8.54
CA GLN A 21 -18.12 -9.70 -9.13
C GLN A 21 -19.40 -10.42 -8.68
N LYS A 22 -19.34 -11.75 -8.53
CA LYS A 22 -20.49 -12.58 -8.11
C LYS A 22 -20.80 -12.50 -6.61
N LEU A 23 -19.91 -11.92 -5.81
CA LEU A 23 -20.05 -11.83 -4.35
C LEU A 23 -20.75 -10.54 -3.89
N GLY A 24 -21.14 -9.65 -4.81
CA GLY A 24 -21.82 -8.39 -4.46
C GLY A 24 -20.94 -7.37 -3.72
N ILE A 25 -19.61 -7.53 -3.78
CA ILE A 25 -18.65 -6.62 -3.14
C ILE A 25 -18.59 -5.32 -3.97
N ALA A 26 -18.68 -4.17 -3.29
CA ALA A 26 -18.61 -2.86 -3.92
C ALA A 26 -17.32 -2.71 -4.76
N LYS A 27 -17.44 -2.16 -5.97
CA LYS A 27 -16.34 -1.99 -6.93
C LYS A 27 -15.54 -3.29 -7.20
N ASN A 28 -16.14 -4.47 -7.00
CA ASN A 28 -15.47 -5.76 -7.10
C ASN A 28 -14.22 -5.90 -6.20
N GLY A 29 -14.16 -5.13 -5.10
CA GLY A 29 -13.02 -5.08 -4.20
C GLY A 29 -11.87 -4.16 -4.66
N ALA A 30 -12.01 -3.46 -5.79
CA ALA A 30 -11.00 -2.51 -6.25
C ALA A 30 -11.03 -1.20 -5.44
N MET A 31 -9.84 -0.64 -5.23
CA MET A 31 -9.66 0.70 -4.66
C MET A 31 -9.94 1.79 -5.72
N ASP A 32 -9.82 3.05 -5.31
CA ASP A 32 -10.00 4.20 -6.21
C ASP A 32 -8.97 4.21 -7.35
N ALA A 33 -9.38 4.57 -8.56
CA ALA A 33 -8.54 4.51 -9.76
C ALA A 33 -7.34 5.49 -9.74
N SER A 34 -7.36 6.50 -8.87
CA SER A 34 -6.20 7.39 -8.69
C SER A 34 -5.07 6.76 -7.88
N LEU A 35 -5.30 5.65 -7.17
CA LEU A 35 -4.24 4.92 -6.46
C LEU A 35 -3.37 4.15 -7.45
N MET A 36 -2.27 4.77 -7.83
CA MET A 36 -1.35 4.23 -8.83
C MET A 36 -0.03 3.80 -8.19
N PRO A 37 0.64 2.76 -8.74
CA PRO A 37 1.96 2.37 -8.27
C PRO A 37 2.99 3.46 -8.54
N ILE A 38 3.94 3.62 -7.63
CA ILE A 38 5.14 4.44 -7.86
C ILE A 38 6.03 3.79 -8.93
N ASP A 39 6.07 2.45 -8.94
CA ASP A 39 6.80 1.61 -9.88
C ASP A 39 5.87 0.52 -10.45
N GLU A 40 5.54 0.64 -11.74
CA GLU A 40 4.60 -0.26 -12.45
C GLU A 40 5.10 -1.71 -12.55
N GLN A 41 6.39 -1.95 -12.33
CA GLN A 41 6.97 -3.29 -12.37
C GLN A 41 6.80 -4.07 -11.06
N LYS A 42 6.35 -3.40 -9.99
CA LYS A 42 6.26 -3.99 -8.66
C LYS A 42 4.80 -4.16 -8.23
N PHE A 43 4.51 -5.30 -7.65
CA PHE A 43 3.20 -5.64 -7.09
C PHE A 43 3.36 -6.29 -5.72
N MET A 44 2.31 -6.25 -4.92
CA MET A 44 2.27 -6.85 -3.59
C MET A 44 1.04 -7.72 -3.38
N VAL A 45 1.20 -8.64 -2.45
CA VAL A 45 0.12 -9.40 -1.84
C VAL A 45 0.46 -9.51 -0.36
N GLY A 46 -0.50 -9.22 0.51
CA GLY A 46 -0.32 -9.41 1.95
C GLY A 46 -1.59 -9.12 2.72
N THR A 47 -1.55 -9.37 4.02
CA THR A 47 -2.67 -9.07 4.92
C THR A 47 -2.69 -7.57 5.21
N ALA A 48 -3.84 -6.93 5.13
CA ALA A 48 -3.93 -5.49 5.40
C ALA A 48 -3.64 -5.20 6.90
N CYS A 49 -2.67 -4.32 7.15
CA CYS A 49 -2.52 -3.58 8.40
C CYS A 49 -2.98 -2.15 8.13
N THR A 50 -4.05 -1.70 8.77
CA THR A 50 -4.67 -0.42 8.45
C THR A 50 -4.30 0.65 9.47
N VAL A 51 -4.02 1.85 9.00
CA VAL A 51 -3.87 3.05 9.83
C VAL A 51 -4.80 4.14 9.31
N ASP A 52 -5.53 4.76 10.23
CA ASP A 52 -6.32 5.97 9.96
C ASP A 52 -5.55 7.17 10.49
N THR A 53 -5.51 8.25 9.71
CA THR A 53 -4.76 9.46 10.06
C THR A 53 -5.47 10.72 9.57
N GLU A 54 -5.13 11.83 10.21
CA GLU A 54 -5.62 13.17 9.85
C GLU A 54 -4.80 13.76 8.69
N ASP A 55 -5.30 14.86 8.10
CA ASP A 55 -4.73 15.48 6.90
C ASP A 55 -3.25 15.88 7.07
N GLY A 56 -2.37 15.12 6.40
CA GLY A 56 -0.92 15.33 6.41
C GLY A 56 -0.23 14.97 7.72
N ASP A 57 -0.93 14.34 8.67
CA ASP A 57 -0.30 13.76 9.86
C ASP A 57 0.30 12.39 9.52
N ASN A 58 1.60 12.25 9.70
CA ASN A 58 2.32 11.00 9.46
C ASN A 58 2.67 10.25 10.74
N PHE A 59 2.38 10.79 11.93
CA PHE A 59 2.74 10.16 13.19
C PHE A 59 2.08 8.78 13.39
N PRO A 60 0.78 8.58 13.11
CA PRO A 60 0.15 7.25 13.20
C PRO A 60 0.82 6.22 12.29
N ILE A 61 1.35 6.65 11.13
CA ILE A 61 2.01 5.80 10.15
C ILE A 61 3.32 5.24 10.73
N HIS A 62 4.09 6.07 11.44
CA HIS A 62 5.28 5.60 12.16
C HIS A 62 4.93 4.48 13.14
N VAL A 63 3.91 4.68 13.98
CA VAL A 63 3.47 3.67 14.95
C VAL A 63 3.05 2.39 14.24
N ALA A 64 2.27 2.50 13.17
CA ALA A 64 1.78 1.36 12.39
C ALA A 64 2.91 0.55 11.75
N ILE A 65 3.96 1.22 11.23
CA ILE A 65 5.14 0.54 10.67
C ILE A 65 5.79 -0.34 11.74
N TYR A 66 6.05 0.18 12.94
CA TYR A 66 6.73 -0.58 13.99
C TYR A 66 5.84 -1.64 14.68
N GLN A 67 4.52 -1.56 14.51
CA GLN A 67 3.58 -2.62 14.91
C GLN A 67 3.32 -3.64 13.80
N GLY A 68 3.83 -3.36 12.60
CA GLY A 68 3.72 -4.20 11.42
C GLY A 68 4.33 -5.59 11.62
N LYS A 69 3.89 -6.54 10.80
CA LYS A 69 4.39 -7.91 10.80
C LYS A 69 4.86 -8.28 9.40
N PRO A 70 5.82 -9.21 9.28
CA PRO A 70 6.17 -9.79 8.00
C PRO A 70 4.94 -10.27 7.23
N ASP A 71 4.94 -10.10 5.90
CA ASP A 71 3.85 -10.46 4.98
C ASP A 71 2.57 -9.59 5.06
N TYR A 72 2.58 -8.50 5.82
CA TYR A 72 1.46 -7.53 5.85
C TYR A 72 1.70 -6.38 4.88
N VAL A 73 0.62 -5.80 4.35
CA VAL A 73 0.64 -4.58 3.56
C VAL A 73 0.07 -3.46 4.42
N LEU A 74 0.81 -2.36 4.55
CA LEU A 74 0.34 -1.18 5.27
C LEU A 74 -0.63 -0.39 4.38
N ILE A 75 -1.84 -0.13 4.88
CA ILE A 75 -2.88 0.65 4.20
C ILE A 75 -3.13 1.92 5.01
N VAL A 76 -2.77 3.07 4.44
CA VAL A 76 -2.94 4.39 5.07
C VAL A 76 -4.19 5.06 4.51
N ALA A 77 -5.19 5.26 5.37
CA ALA A 77 -6.37 6.07 5.06
C ALA A 77 -6.04 7.56 5.30
N GLY A 78 -5.47 8.23 4.29
CA GLY A 78 -5.02 9.63 4.34
C GLY A 78 -6.05 10.65 3.83
N LYS A 79 -7.33 10.27 3.74
CA LYS A 79 -8.46 11.14 3.35
C LYS A 79 -8.27 11.87 2.01
N ASN A 80 -7.48 11.32 1.09
CA ASN A 80 -7.16 11.93 -0.20
C ASN A 80 -6.37 13.24 -0.12
N SER A 81 -5.62 13.50 0.95
CA SER A 81 -4.82 14.73 1.00
C SER A 81 -3.75 14.75 -0.09
N MET A 82 -3.74 15.84 -0.86
CA MET A 82 -2.76 16.10 -1.92
C MET A 82 -1.82 17.26 -1.59
N GLU A 83 -2.11 18.02 -0.53
CA GLU A 83 -1.32 19.20 -0.12
C GLU A 83 -0.08 18.82 0.70
N ARG A 84 -0.11 17.64 1.35
CA ARG A 84 0.96 17.15 2.21
C ARG A 84 1.26 15.69 1.90
N ALA A 85 2.55 15.35 1.89
CA ALA A 85 2.97 13.96 1.74
C ALA A 85 2.94 13.24 3.09
N TYR A 86 2.27 12.09 3.12
CA TYR A 86 2.21 11.21 4.29
C TYR A 86 3.47 10.39 4.51
N LEU A 87 4.16 10.07 3.41
CA LEU A 87 5.26 9.12 3.43
C LEU A 87 6.35 9.52 2.42
N CYS A 88 7.59 9.19 2.78
CA CYS A 88 8.79 9.30 1.96
C CYS A 88 9.56 7.98 1.95
N ASP A 89 10.67 7.94 1.21
CA ASP A 89 11.55 6.78 1.11
C ASP A 89 12.10 6.33 2.48
N LEU A 90 12.37 7.24 3.42
CA LEU A 90 12.83 6.90 4.77
C LEU A 90 11.83 6.01 5.52
N LEU A 91 10.55 6.38 5.53
CA LEU A 91 9.50 5.58 6.18
C LEU A 91 9.28 4.27 5.42
N ALA A 92 9.34 4.28 4.09
CA ALA A 92 9.23 3.04 3.32
C ALA A 92 10.42 2.09 3.54
N ARG A 93 11.64 2.61 3.73
CA ARG A 93 12.81 1.81 4.15
C ARG A 93 12.61 1.20 5.52
N ALA A 94 12.01 1.93 6.46
CA ALA A 94 11.67 1.39 7.78
C ALA A 94 10.62 0.27 7.67
N ALA A 95 9.60 0.45 6.83
CA ALA A 95 8.59 -0.58 6.55
C ALA A 95 9.21 -1.84 5.92
N ASP A 96 10.11 -1.67 4.95
CA ASP A 96 10.86 -2.77 4.32
C ASP A 96 11.70 -3.52 5.36
N ALA A 97 12.42 -2.79 6.22
CA ALA A 97 13.23 -3.37 7.29
C ALA A 97 12.41 -4.16 8.34
N VAL A 98 11.15 -3.79 8.59
CA VAL A 98 10.21 -4.55 9.44
C VAL A 98 9.68 -5.81 8.72
N GLY A 99 9.81 -5.88 7.39
CA GLY A 99 9.36 -7.01 6.57
C GLY A 99 7.94 -6.85 6.01
N LEU A 100 7.39 -5.62 6.00
CA LEU A 100 6.13 -5.35 5.33
C LEU A 100 6.26 -5.67 3.82
N SER A 101 5.19 -6.19 3.22
CA SER A 101 5.16 -6.56 1.80
C SER A 101 4.87 -5.41 0.86
N GLY A 102 4.55 -4.23 1.38
CA GLY A 102 4.27 -3.03 0.61
C GLY A 102 3.40 -2.03 1.35
N ILE A 103 3.15 -0.90 0.70
CA ILE A 103 2.43 0.25 1.29
C ILE A 103 1.44 0.82 0.29
N VAL A 104 0.23 1.11 0.74
CA VAL A 104 -0.79 1.86 -0.03
C VAL A 104 -1.15 3.11 0.76
N VAL A 105 -1.14 4.27 0.10
CA VAL A 105 -1.46 5.57 0.72
C VAL A 105 -2.60 6.26 -0.01
N ASP A 106 -3.74 6.42 0.66
CA ASP A 106 -4.85 7.25 0.19
C ASP A 106 -4.53 8.75 0.35
N GLY A 107 -3.56 9.22 -0.44
CA GLY A 107 -3.02 10.58 -0.43
C GLY A 107 -1.69 10.69 -1.18
N CYS A 108 -1.00 11.82 -1.01
CA CYS A 108 0.31 12.06 -1.61
C CYS A 108 1.46 11.41 -0.84
N VAL A 109 2.50 11.02 -1.59
CA VAL A 109 3.82 10.65 -1.08
C VAL A 109 4.89 11.54 -1.73
N ARG A 110 6.13 11.45 -1.28
CA ARG A 110 7.29 12.15 -1.87
C ARG A 110 8.49 11.22 -2.03
N ASP A 111 9.57 11.75 -2.60
CA ASP A 111 10.84 11.03 -2.82
C ASP A 111 10.72 9.87 -3.81
N LYS A 112 10.06 10.15 -4.95
CA LYS A 112 9.75 9.18 -6.02
C LYS A 112 10.90 8.23 -6.38
N LEU A 113 12.10 8.76 -6.56
CA LEU A 113 13.26 7.96 -6.98
C LEU A 113 13.70 7.01 -5.87
N GLY A 114 13.79 7.50 -4.63
CA GLY A 114 14.10 6.66 -3.47
C GLY A 114 13.05 5.57 -3.25
N LEU A 115 11.77 5.90 -3.42
CA LEU A 115 10.68 4.91 -3.38
C LEU A 115 10.81 3.84 -4.49
N LYS A 116 11.25 4.23 -5.69
CA LYS A 116 11.50 3.28 -6.80
C LYS A 116 12.69 2.36 -6.56
N GLU A 117 13.64 2.72 -5.71
CA GLU A 117 14.80 1.87 -5.41
C GLU A 117 14.46 0.74 -4.42
N LEU A 118 13.36 0.88 -3.66
CA LEU A 118 12.98 -0.09 -2.64
C LEU A 118 12.44 -1.39 -3.23
N ALA A 119 12.67 -2.51 -2.54
CA ALA A 119 12.13 -3.80 -2.95
C ALA A 119 10.61 -3.85 -2.78
N ILE A 120 10.08 -3.20 -1.74
CA ILE A 120 8.65 -3.15 -1.48
C ILE A 120 7.94 -2.17 -2.42
N PRO A 121 6.78 -2.52 -2.99
CA PRO A 121 5.98 -1.61 -3.78
C PRO A 121 5.28 -0.57 -2.90
N VAL A 122 5.14 0.64 -3.44
CA VAL A 122 4.34 1.72 -2.86
C VAL A 122 3.29 2.16 -3.89
N TYR A 123 2.06 2.33 -3.43
CA TYR A 123 0.94 2.86 -4.22
C TYR A 123 0.42 4.12 -3.53
N SER A 124 0.07 5.14 -4.30
CA SER A 124 -0.37 6.43 -3.78
C SER A 124 -1.33 7.13 -4.76
N LYS A 125 -2.09 8.11 -4.27
CA LYS A 125 -2.92 8.96 -5.15
C LYS A 125 -2.14 10.02 -5.90
N GLY A 126 -0.96 10.38 -5.40
CA GLY A 126 -0.09 11.33 -6.05
C GLY A 126 1.30 11.33 -5.46
N ILE A 127 2.17 12.03 -6.18
CA ILE A 127 3.57 12.21 -5.83
C ILE A 127 3.85 13.71 -5.90
N MET A 128 4.44 14.26 -4.83
CA MET A 128 5.01 15.60 -4.83
C MET A 128 6.53 15.58 -5.01
#